data_AF-A0A5Y3MQC1-F1
#
_entry.id   AF-A0A5Y3MQC1-F1
#
_cell.length_a   1.000
_cell.length_b   1.000
_cell.length_c   1.000
_cell.angle_alpha   90.00
_cell.angle_beta   90.00
_cell.angle_gamma   90.00
#
_symmetry.space_group_name_H-M   'P 1'
#
loop_
_entity.id
_entity.type
_entity.pdbx_description
1 polymer ?
#
loop_
_entity_poly.entity_id
_entity_poly.type
_entity_poly.pdbx_seq_one_letter_code
_entity_poly.pdbx_strand_id
1 'polypeptide(L)'
;MKNHTTQSQIVYLPYVCAVDPESSQIQRWIQKTENQLLDRVKAALDEAGVAWIDIRTKERSKPADSDAAHNTPLAEVENTTSGEGCNNAQ
;
A
#
# COMPACT_ATOMS: atom_id res chain seq x y z
N MET A 1 65.86 -41.26 13.08
CA MET A 1 64.64 -40.41 13.15
C MET A 1 63.75 -40.73 11.96
N LYS A 2 62.45 -40.97 12.18
CA LYS A 2 61.48 -41.22 11.11
C LYS A 2 60.88 -39.87 10.72
N ASN A 3 61.10 -39.45 9.48
CA ASN A 3 60.56 -38.18 8.95
C ASN A 3 59.07 -38.37 8.70
N HIS A 4 58.24 -37.63 9.42
CA HIS A 4 56.79 -37.61 9.21
C HIS A 4 56.48 -36.53 8.17
N THR A 5 56.32 -36.93 6.92
CA THR A 5 55.87 -36.03 5.85
C THR A 5 54.41 -35.65 6.13
N THR A 6 54.17 -34.40 6.50
CA THR A 6 52.81 -33.89 6.73
C THR A 6 52.16 -33.66 5.38
N GLN A 7 51.34 -34.62 4.92
CA GLN A 7 50.61 -34.49 3.66
C GLN A 7 49.37 -33.62 3.91
N SER A 8 49.45 -32.33 3.56
CA SER A 8 48.32 -31.42 3.63
C SER A 8 47.21 -31.88 2.68
N GLN A 9 46.08 -32.29 3.24
CA GLN A 9 44.93 -32.74 2.46
C GLN A 9 44.09 -31.52 2.05
N ILE A 10 44.23 -31.09 0.79
CA ILE A 10 43.45 -29.99 0.22
C ILE A 10 42.10 -30.56 -0.24
N VAL A 11 41.01 -30.05 0.34
CA VAL A 11 39.64 -30.39 -0.05
C VAL A 11 39.08 -29.27 -0.90
N TYR A 12 38.76 -29.58 -2.16
CA TYR A 12 38.09 -28.63 -3.06
C TYR A 12 36.58 -28.69 -2.83
N LEU A 13 36.01 -27.57 -2.39
CA LEU A 13 34.57 -27.43 -2.28
C LEU A 13 33.94 -27.23 -3.67
N PRO A 14 32.71 -27.73 -3.90
CA PRO A 14 31.97 -27.45 -5.12
C PRO A 14 31.81 -25.95 -5.34
N TYR A 15 32.09 -25.49 -6.56
CA TYR A 15 31.84 -24.11 -6.94
C TYR A 15 30.33 -23.85 -6.98
N VAL A 16 29.88 -22.87 -6.21
CA VAL A 16 28.49 -22.38 -6.22
C VAL A 16 28.48 -20.97 -6.79
N CYS A 17 27.67 -20.74 -7.83
CA CYS A 17 27.44 -19.41 -8.36
C CYS A 17 26.70 -18.54 -7.34
N ALA A 18 27.20 -17.33 -7.10
CA ALA A 18 26.47 -16.34 -6.31
C ALA A 18 25.20 -15.94 -7.06
N VAL A 19 24.05 -15.99 -6.36
CA VAL A 19 22.80 -15.45 -6.88
C VAL A 19 22.83 -13.94 -6.68
N ASP A 20 22.66 -13.19 -7.77
CA ASP A 20 22.53 -11.73 -7.71
C ASP A 20 21.07 -11.36 -7.36
N PRO A 21 20.80 -10.85 -6.14
CA PRO A 21 19.46 -10.44 -5.73
C PRO A 21 18.95 -9.24 -6.53
N GLU A 22 19.86 -8.43 -7.11
CA GLU A 22 19.53 -7.30 -7.97
C GLU A 22 19.37 -7.71 -9.43
N SER A 23 19.42 -9.01 -9.73
CA SER A 23 19.19 -9.47 -11.09
C SER A 23 17.78 -9.04 -11.55
N SER A 24 17.75 -8.30 -12.66
CA SER A 24 16.52 -7.78 -13.27
C SER A 24 15.50 -8.89 -13.57
N GLN A 25 15.95 -10.13 -13.72
CA GLN A 25 15.10 -11.31 -13.88
C GLN A 25 14.37 -11.67 -12.59
N ILE A 26 15.06 -11.73 -11.45
CA ILE A 26 14.45 -12.02 -10.15
C ILE A 26 13.47 -10.91 -9.77
N GLN A 27 13.85 -9.64 -9.95
CA GLN A 27 12.97 -8.50 -9.70
C GLN A 27 11.69 -8.56 -10.56
N ARG A 28 11.82 -8.90 -11.85
CA ARG A 28 10.68 -9.07 -12.75
C ARG A 28 9.77 -10.22 -12.32
N TRP A 29 10.33 -11.33 -11.86
CA TRP A 29 9.56 -12.47 -11.39
C TRP A 29 8.80 -12.13 -10.10
N ILE A 30 9.45 -11.45 -9.16
CA ILE A 30 8.82 -10.97 -7.92
C ILE A 30 7.65 -10.04 -8.23
N GLN A 31 7.86 -9.03 -9.08
CA GLN A 31 6.79 -8.10 -9.46
C GLN A 31 5.62 -8.82 -10.15
N LYS A 32 5.90 -9.80 -11.01
CA LYS A 32 4.86 -10.60 -11.66
C LYS A 32 4.05 -11.41 -10.65
N THR A 33 4.71 -12.05 -9.70
CA THR A 33 4.05 -12.82 -8.64
C THR A 33 3.22 -11.92 -7.73
N GLU A 34 3.75 -10.75 -7.36
CA GLU A 34 3.02 -9.77 -6.55
C GLU A 34 1.75 -9.30 -7.26
N ASN A 35 1.83 -8.95 -8.55
CA ASN A 35 0.66 -8.53 -9.33
C ASN A 35 -0.40 -9.65 -9.40
N GLN A 36 0.02 -10.90 -9.63
CA GLN A 36 -0.90 -12.04 -9.65
C GLN A 36 -1.61 -12.27 -8.29
N LEU A 37 -0.91 -12.03 -7.18
CA LEU A 37 -1.51 -12.10 -5.85
C LEU A 37 -2.53 -10.99 -5.65
N LEU A 38 -2.19 -9.76 -6.04
CA LEU A 38 -3.10 -8.62 -5.97
C LEU A 38 -4.36 -8.85 -6.81
N ASP A 39 -4.23 -9.37 -8.03
CA ASP A 39 -5.38 -9.68 -8.90
C ASP A 39 -6.34 -10.70 -8.27
N ARG A 40 -5.79 -11.71 -7.58
CA ARG A 40 -6.60 -12.70 -6.85
C ARG A 40 -7.31 -12.09 -5.65
N VAL A 41 -6.64 -11.19 -4.92
CA VAL A 41 -7.24 -10.49 -3.79
C VAL A 41 -8.36 -9.57 -4.28
N LYS A 42 -8.15 -8.83 -5.38
CA LYS A 42 -9.20 -8.02 -6.03
C LYS A 42 -10.42 -8.87 -6.39
N ALA A 43 -10.20 -10.00 -7.07
CA ALA A 43 -11.28 -10.91 -7.44
C ALA A 43 -12.03 -11.48 -6.21
N ALA A 44 -11.32 -11.85 -5.15
CA ALA A 44 -11.94 -12.33 -3.92
C ALA A 44 -12.73 -11.22 -3.18
N LEU A 45 -12.25 -9.98 -3.22
CA LEU A 45 -12.97 -8.82 -2.68
C LEU A 45 -14.22 -8.51 -3.50
N ASP A 46 -14.15 -8.65 -4.83
CA ASP A 46 -15.30 -8.51 -5.73
C ASP A 46 -16.36 -9.60 -5.46
N GLU A 47 -15.94 -10.86 -5.27
CA GLU A 47 -16.83 -11.97 -4.90
C GLU A 47 -17.47 -11.76 -3.52
N ALA A 48 -16.73 -11.17 -2.58
CA ALA A 48 -17.25 -10.79 -1.25
C ALA A 48 -18.09 -9.50 -1.26
N GLY A 49 -18.18 -8.79 -2.38
CA GLY A 49 -18.88 -7.50 -2.50
C GLY A 49 -18.22 -6.34 -1.74
N VAL A 50 -16.92 -6.46 -1.43
CA VAL A 50 -16.15 -5.45 -0.70
C VAL A 50 -15.52 -4.47 -1.69
N ALA A 51 -15.78 -3.18 -1.50
CA ALA A 51 -15.16 -2.13 -2.29
C ALA A 51 -13.65 -2.05 -2.00
N TRP A 52 -12.82 -1.97 -3.05
CA TRP A 52 -11.37 -1.86 -2.93
C TRP A 52 -10.80 -0.74 -3.79
N ILE A 53 -9.65 -0.23 -3.37
CA ILE A 53 -8.88 0.82 -4.06
C ILE A 53 -7.44 0.33 -4.14
N ASP A 54 -6.94 0.14 -5.35
CA ASP A 54 -5.53 -0.08 -5.60
C ASP A 54 -4.83 1.28 -5.62
N ILE A 55 -4.14 1.62 -4.54
CA ILE A 55 -3.41 2.90 -4.42
C ILE A 55 -2.25 3.03 -5.41
N ARG A 56 -1.74 1.92 -5.93
CA ARG A 56 -0.59 1.89 -6.85
C ARG A 56 -1.03 2.26 -8.26
N THR A 57 -2.13 1.68 -8.71
CA THR A 57 -2.69 1.93 -10.05
C THR A 57 -3.79 2.99 -10.08
N LYS A 58 -4.30 3.37 -8.90
CA LYS A 58 -5.49 4.21 -8.69
C LYS A 58 -6.80 3.56 -9.17
N GLU A 59 -6.76 2.26 -9.44
CA GLU A 59 -7.93 1.48 -9.83
C GLU A 59 -8.87 1.27 -8.63
N ARG A 60 -10.18 1.22 -8.89
CA ARG A 60 -11.21 1.05 -7.85
C ARG A 60 -12.30 0.13 -8.34
N SER A 61 -12.84 -0.72 -7.48
CA SER A 61 -13.93 -1.64 -7.88
C SER A 61 -15.29 -0.97 -8.06
N LYS A 62 -15.52 0.16 -7.37
CA LYS A 62 -16.74 0.96 -7.52
C LYS A 62 -16.38 2.38 -7.96
N PRO A 63 -17.12 3.00 -8.90
CA PRO A 63 -16.99 4.43 -9.14
C PRO A 63 -17.23 5.18 -7.82
N ALA A 64 -16.43 6.22 -7.58
CA ALA A 64 -16.52 6.99 -6.35
C ALA A 64 -17.93 7.64 -6.26
N ASP A 65 -18.78 7.11 -5.39
CA ASP A 65 -20.12 7.65 -5.08
C ASP A 65 -20.04 8.91 -4.19
N SER A 66 -18.94 9.67 -4.29
CA SER A 66 -18.69 10.83 -3.45
C SER A 66 -17.79 11.82 -4.17
N ASP A 67 -18.34 12.46 -5.21
CA ASP A 67 -18.03 13.86 -5.51
C ASP A 67 -19.25 14.77 -5.31
N ALA A 68 -20.35 14.24 -4.72
CA ALA A 68 -21.56 14.99 -4.40
C ALA A 68 -21.70 15.31 -2.90
N ALA A 69 -20.68 15.04 -2.08
CA ALA A 69 -20.69 15.29 -0.63
C ALA A 69 -19.71 16.40 -0.18
N HIS A 70 -19.15 17.18 -1.11
CA HIS A 70 -18.29 18.32 -0.79
C HIS A 70 -18.62 19.57 -1.61
N ASN A 71 -19.87 20.01 -1.51
CA ASN A 71 -20.23 21.41 -1.72
C ASN A 71 -21.46 21.76 -0.88
N THR A 72 -21.40 21.51 0.44
CA THR A 72 -22.22 22.27 1.38
C THR A 72 -21.64 23.68 1.43
N PRO A 73 -22.34 24.74 0.96
CA PRO A 73 -21.92 26.09 1.29
C PRO A 73 -22.22 26.28 2.78
N LEU A 74 -21.17 26.41 3.58
CA LEU A 74 -21.27 27.04 4.88
C LEU A 74 -21.64 28.52 4.66
N ALA A 75 -22.86 28.90 5.05
CA ALA A 75 -23.37 30.22 5.47
C ALA A 75 -24.87 30.24 5.12
N GLU A 76 -25.84 30.52 5.99
CA GLU A 76 -25.84 31.46 7.11
C GLU A 76 -26.51 30.81 8.33
N VAL A 77 -25.80 30.85 9.45
CA VAL A 77 -26.39 30.66 10.77
C VAL A 77 -26.92 32.04 11.15
N GLU A 78 -28.21 32.31 10.95
CA GLU A 78 -28.85 33.51 11.49
C GLU A 78 -28.90 33.40 13.02
N ASN A 79 -27.80 33.83 13.66
CA ASN A 79 -27.77 34.12 15.08
C ASN A 79 -28.10 35.60 15.26
N THR A 80 -29.37 35.92 15.55
CA THR A 80 -29.75 37.20 16.13
C THR A 80 -29.98 37.03 17.62
N THR A 81 -28.88 37.05 18.37
CA THR A 81 -28.91 37.45 19.78
C THR A 81 -28.03 38.68 19.98
N SER A 82 -28.54 39.61 20.79
CA SER A 82 -27.90 40.83 21.29
C SER A 82 -28.03 42.07 20.38
N GLY A 83 -28.64 43.19 20.79
CA GLY A 83 -29.13 43.61 22.10
C GLY A 83 -29.68 45.04 22.04
N GLU A 84 -30.10 45.52 23.20
CA GLU A 84 -30.41 46.92 23.58
C GLU A 84 -31.69 47.59 23.08
N GLY A 85 -32.54 47.94 24.06
CA GLY A 85 -33.70 48.81 23.87
C GLY A 85 -34.63 48.83 25.08
N CYS A 86 -34.11 49.19 26.27
CA CYS A 86 -34.97 49.65 27.36
C CYS A 86 -35.70 50.91 26.90
N ASN A 87 -37.03 50.97 27.02
CA ASN A 87 -37.77 52.20 27.36
C ASN A 87 -39.14 51.82 27.95
N ASN A 88 -39.34 52.26 29.18
CA ASN A 88 -40.55 52.14 29.99
C ASN A 88 -41.28 53.49 29.94
N ALA A 89 -42.62 53.47 30.12
CA ALA A 89 -43.55 54.61 30.27
C ALA A 89 -43.78 55.43 28.98
N GLN A 90 -45.02 55.79 28.62
CA GLN A 90 -46.12 56.31 29.44
C GLN A 90 -47.49 56.04 28.78
#